data_AF-A0A4U0XFL9-F1
#
_entry.id   AF-A0A4U0XFL9-F1
#
_cell.length_a   1.000
_cell.length_b   1.000
_cell.length_c   1.000
_cell.angle_alpha   90.00
_cell.angle_beta   90.00
_cell.angle_gamma   90.00
#
_symmetry.space_group_name_H-M   'P 1'
#
loop_
_entity.id
_entity.type
_entity.pdbx_description
1 polymer ?
#
loop_
_entity_poly.entity_id
_entity_poly.type
_entity_poly.pdbx_seq_one_letter_code
_entity_poly.pdbx_strand_id
1 'polypeptide(L)'
;MPTYHELTHHIIPGPQSFSYFVPHLLLPLALLTPRSFLSRWQSVSLFIPILVATTVHAWWIVGGVDVISVDTLLRALLLIVLKDPWSDFRYVSKTSIHQHNNDQSTEIATGLPAVTADGKVDEQTSLAQPNGHHTGSDVPEPPTSPDTTEQSYPGTLRERLPWVGTLLVSMRLNNWKIRSVSHDRTQPPIPAFSTRKAFAAYALLCFVRGYLTLDLTRAYIEYDPYFTDPAVSITSPLPFHALRFVPPQLLRTMIVGAQAWALLGQLFYLPCLLPVGLHALGFLPNDWSPHLWAAYYGPPRAIFLHGVRGFWAMARGELWALHTVRSTEVMGSPATTPVTPTTSQQQQQGQGARNSTGKAERIDK
;
A
#
# COMPACT_ATOMS: atom_id res chain seq x y z
N MET A 1 20.90 29.12 25.78
CA MET A 1 19.99 28.67 24.70
C MET A 1 20.74 28.79 23.40
N PRO A 2 20.90 27.71 22.61
CA PRO A 2 21.49 27.81 21.28
C PRO A 2 20.68 28.78 20.42
N THR A 3 21.36 29.63 19.65
CA THR A 3 20.68 30.58 18.76
C THR A 3 20.02 29.82 17.61
N TYR A 4 18.90 30.35 17.07
CA TYR A 4 18.21 29.73 15.93
C TYR A 4 19.16 29.43 14.76
N HIS A 5 20.18 30.28 14.58
CA HIS A 5 21.24 30.11 13.59
C HIS A 5 22.13 28.89 13.85
N GLU A 6 22.46 28.61 15.11
CA GLU A 6 23.21 27.43 15.54
C GLU A 6 22.35 26.17 15.41
N LEU A 7 21.05 26.27 15.69
CA LEU A 7 20.11 25.18 15.52
C LEU A 7 19.97 24.76 14.06
N THR A 8 19.88 25.73 13.13
CA THR A 8 19.70 25.47 11.70
C THR A 8 20.98 25.07 10.97
N HIS A 9 22.16 25.41 11.50
CA HIS A 9 23.45 25.08 10.87
C HIS A 9 24.24 23.97 11.56
N HIS A 10 23.95 23.61 12.81
CA HIS A 10 24.69 22.60 13.57
C HIS A 10 23.85 21.44 14.08
N ILE A 11 22.51 21.52 14.07
CA ILE A 11 21.67 20.33 14.26
C ILE A 11 21.48 19.68 12.90
N ILE A 12 22.51 18.92 12.51
CA ILE A 12 22.56 18.02 11.35
C ILE A 12 22.63 18.81 10.03
N PRO A 13 23.51 18.47 9.06
CA PRO A 13 23.38 18.94 7.69
C PRO A 13 22.04 18.43 7.17
N GLY A 14 20.99 19.19 7.42
CA GLY A 14 19.61 18.76 7.25
C GLY A 14 19.22 18.62 5.77
N PRO A 15 17.92 18.46 5.48
CA PRO A 15 17.36 18.27 4.13
C PRO A 15 17.63 19.41 3.12
N GLN A 16 18.49 20.36 3.46
CA GLN A 16 18.92 21.49 2.64
C GLN A 16 20.10 21.17 1.71
N SER A 17 20.74 19.99 1.84
CA SER A 17 21.77 19.60 0.88
C SER A 17 21.13 19.38 -0.50
N PHE A 18 21.76 19.91 -1.55
CA PHE A 18 21.27 19.72 -2.93
C PHE A 18 21.12 18.22 -3.27
N SER A 19 22.00 17.38 -2.73
CA SER A 19 21.94 15.91 -2.87
C SER A 19 20.64 15.30 -2.35
N TYR A 20 20.03 15.89 -1.32
CA TYR A 20 18.75 15.44 -0.78
C TYR A 20 17.59 15.73 -1.73
N PHE A 21 17.64 16.86 -2.43
CA PHE A 21 16.57 17.28 -3.34
C PHE A 21 16.63 16.57 -4.71
N VAL A 22 17.81 16.15 -5.14
CA VAL A 22 18.01 15.53 -6.45
C VAL A 22 17.13 14.28 -6.67
N PRO A 23 17.04 13.30 -5.74
CA PRO A 23 16.13 12.17 -5.91
C PRO A 23 14.66 12.56 -6.11
N HIS A 24 14.22 13.59 -5.38
CA HIS A 24 12.84 14.08 -5.37
C HIS A 24 12.47 14.80 -6.67
N LEU A 25 13.47 15.36 -7.37
CA LEU A 25 13.28 15.92 -8.71
C LEU A 25 13.40 14.87 -9.81
N LEU A 26 14.41 14.01 -9.71
CA LEU A 26 14.72 13.05 -10.77
C LEU A 26 13.63 12.01 -10.97
N LEU A 27 12.99 11.53 -9.90
CA LEU A 27 11.90 10.56 -10.02
C LEU A 27 10.70 11.11 -10.82
N PRO A 28 10.11 12.28 -10.49
CA PRO A 28 9.08 12.90 -11.32
C PRO A 28 9.55 13.15 -12.76
N LEU A 29 10.77 13.66 -12.95
CA LEU A 29 11.31 13.91 -14.29
C LEU A 29 11.41 12.63 -15.12
N ALA A 30 11.84 11.53 -14.51
CA ALA A 30 11.87 10.22 -15.13
C ALA A 30 10.47 9.80 -15.61
N LEU A 31 9.45 9.96 -14.76
CA LEU A 31 8.06 9.58 -15.06
C LEU A 31 7.35 10.52 -16.06
N LEU A 32 7.75 11.79 -16.12
CA LEU A 32 7.23 12.77 -17.10
C LEU A 32 7.80 12.54 -18.51
N THR A 33 8.98 11.92 -18.59
CA THR A 33 9.64 11.58 -19.86
C THR A 33 8.90 10.44 -20.54
N PRO A 34 8.34 10.64 -21.74
CA PRO A 34 7.59 9.60 -22.43
C PRO A 34 8.51 8.53 -23.05
N ARG A 35 7.95 7.33 -23.26
CA ARG A 35 8.64 6.21 -23.90
C ARG A 35 9.05 6.46 -25.35
N SER A 36 8.44 7.43 -26.03
CA SER A 36 8.86 7.85 -27.37
C SER A 36 10.22 8.56 -27.39
N PHE A 37 10.65 9.13 -26.26
CA PHE A 37 11.95 9.79 -26.12
C PHE A 37 12.98 8.89 -25.46
N LEU A 38 12.56 8.11 -24.45
CA LEU A 38 13.48 7.33 -23.62
C LEU A 38 12.88 5.95 -23.31
N SER A 39 13.50 4.91 -23.86
CA SER A 39 13.06 3.52 -23.66
C SER A 39 13.19 3.11 -22.18
N ARG A 40 12.51 2.03 -21.78
CA ARG A 40 12.56 1.51 -20.41
C ARG A 40 13.98 1.28 -19.91
N TRP A 41 14.80 0.59 -20.70
CA TRP A 41 16.18 0.30 -20.32
C TRP A 41 17.04 1.55 -20.23
N GLN A 42 16.87 2.49 -21.16
CA GLN A 42 17.56 3.79 -21.05
C GLN A 42 17.15 4.54 -19.78
N SER A 43 15.88 4.49 -19.38
CA SER A 43 15.43 5.17 -18.15
C SER A 43 16.05 4.53 -16.91
N VAL A 44 16.06 3.20 -16.87
CA VAL A 44 16.69 2.46 -15.77
C VAL A 44 18.18 2.78 -15.69
N SER A 45 18.91 2.65 -16.80
CA SER A 45 20.36 2.90 -16.86
C SER A 45 20.73 4.35 -16.55
N LEU A 46 19.88 5.32 -16.89
CA LEU A 46 20.14 6.73 -16.65
C LEU A 46 19.76 7.15 -15.21
N PHE A 47 18.52 6.91 -14.79
CA PHE A 47 18.00 7.49 -13.55
C PHE A 47 18.38 6.69 -12.31
N ILE A 48 18.37 5.36 -12.35
CA ILE A 48 18.56 4.54 -11.14
C ILE A 48 19.96 4.71 -10.53
N PRO A 49 21.08 4.68 -11.29
CA PRO A 49 22.40 4.90 -10.71
C PRO A 49 22.53 6.27 -10.05
N ILE A 50 21.96 7.32 -10.65
CA ILE A 50 22.01 8.68 -10.11
C ILE A 50 21.16 8.77 -8.83
N LEU A 51 19.97 8.20 -8.82
CA LEU A 51 19.09 8.14 -7.64
C LEU A 51 19.77 7.41 -6.48
N VAL A 52 20.37 6.25 -6.73
CA VAL A 52 21.09 5.48 -5.70
C VAL A 52 22.30 6.28 -5.19
N ALA A 53 23.14 6.79 -6.08
CA ALA A 53 24.35 7.52 -5.71
C ALA A 53 24.03 8.78 -4.88
N THR A 54 23.01 9.54 -5.29
CA THR A 54 22.61 10.78 -4.58
C THR A 54 21.95 10.49 -3.24
N THR A 55 21.13 9.43 -3.14
CA THR A 55 20.56 8.97 -1.86
C THR A 55 21.65 8.49 -0.90
N VAL A 56 22.60 7.66 -1.35
CA VAL A 56 23.71 7.17 -0.52
C VAL A 56 24.61 8.33 -0.08
N HIS A 57 24.92 9.26 -0.98
CA HIS A 57 25.66 10.47 -0.64
C HIS A 57 24.91 11.32 0.39
N ALA A 58 23.59 11.48 0.25
CA ALA A 58 22.79 12.19 1.23
C ALA A 58 22.85 11.51 2.61
N TRP A 59 22.73 10.18 2.70
CA TRP A 59 22.86 9.46 3.97
C TRP A 59 24.23 9.62 4.60
N TRP A 60 25.28 9.59 3.78
CA TRP A 60 26.64 9.81 4.25
C TRP A 60 26.83 11.20 4.85
N ILE A 61 26.36 12.25 4.16
CA ILE A 61 26.47 13.64 4.63
C ILE A 61 25.62 13.87 5.89
N VAL A 62 24.39 13.34 5.93
CA VAL A 62 23.48 13.46 7.08
C VAL A 62 23.97 12.63 8.29
N GLY A 63 24.82 11.62 8.06
CA GLY A 63 25.27 10.68 9.08
C GLY A 63 24.18 9.66 9.48
N GLY A 64 23.18 9.44 8.61
CA GLY A 64 22.05 8.58 8.92
C GLY A 64 21.09 8.37 7.74
N VAL A 65 20.23 7.36 7.89
CA VAL A 65 19.19 7.04 6.90
C VAL A 65 17.95 7.89 7.16
N ASP A 66 17.43 8.53 6.12
CA ASP A 66 16.22 9.33 6.17
C ASP A 66 15.03 8.62 5.49
N VAL A 67 13.86 8.69 6.11
CA VAL A 67 12.64 7.98 5.67
C VAL A 67 12.18 8.43 4.29
N ILE A 68 12.25 9.73 4.02
CA ILE A 68 11.77 10.32 2.75
C ILE A 68 12.67 9.87 1.60
N SER A 69 13.99 9.90 1.78
CA SER A 69 14.94 9.41 0.77
C SER A 69 14.84 7.90 0.51
N VAL A 70 14.55 7.09 1.54
CA VAL A 70 14.26 5.66 1.40
C VAL A 70 12.97 5.45 0.61
N ASP A 71 11.89 6.17 0.93
CA ASP A 71 10.62 6.08 0.20
C ASP A 71 10.80 6.44 -1.28
N THR A 72 11.51 7.54 -1.58
CA THR A 72 11.82 7.95 -2.96
C THR A 72 12.60 6.88 -3.71
N LEU A 73 13.61 6.25 -3.08
CA LEU A 73 14.37 5.16 -3.70
C LEU A 73 13.51 3.92 -3.95
N LEU A 74 12.69 3.51 -2.98
CA LEU A 74 11.78 2.38 -3.12
C LEU A 74 10.73 2.63 -4.21
N ARG A 75 10.19 3.85 -4.29
CA ARG A 75 9.28 4.26 -5.37
C ARG A 75 9.96 4.25 -6.72
N ALA A 76 11.20 4.71 -6.81
CA ALA A 76 11.97 4.65 -8.06
C ALA A 76 12.20 3.21 -8.52
N LEU A 77 12.59 2.31 -7.60
CA LEU A 77 12.74 0.89 -7.91
C LEU A 77 11.41 0.30 -8.39
N LEU A 78 10.31 0.58 -7.70
CA LEU A 78 8.99 0.09 -8.09
C LEU A 78 8.56 0.61 -9.46
N LEU A 79 8.63 1.92 -9.69
CA LEU A 79 8.02 2.59 -10.85
C LEU A 79 8.94 2.67 -12.07
N ILE A 80 10.25 2.53 -11.94
CA ILE A 80 11.19 2.57 -13.08
C ILE A 80 11.70 1.16 -13.40
N VAL A 81 12.04 0.36 -12.37
CA VAL A 81 12.66 -0.96 -12.56
C VAL A 81 11.61 -2.05 -12.65
N LEU A 82 10.74 -2.19 -11.64
CA LEU A 82 9.87 -3.36 -11.51
C LEU A 82 8.61 -3.27 -12.39
N LYS A 83 7.94 -2.12 -12.38
CA LYS A 83 6.71 -1.87 -13.14
C LYS A 83 6.95 -0.82 -14.21
N ASP A 84 6.10 -0.81 -15.24
CA ASP A 84 6.14 0.18 -16.31
C ASP A 84 4.88 1.06 -16.27
N PRO A 85 4.86 2.18 -15.52
CA PRO A 85 3.72 3.08 -15.39
C PRO A 85 3.09 3.51 -16.71
N TRP A 86 3.90 3.65 -17.76
CA TRP A 86 3.44 4.05 -19.08
C TRP A 86 2.50 3.03 -19.74
N SER A 87 2.67 1.74 -19.45
CA SER A 87 1.90 0.66 -20.09
C SER A 87 1.00 -0.08 -19.10
N ASP A 88 1.47 -0.30 -17.88
CA ASP A 88 0.81 -1.12 -16.86
C ASP A 88 -0.21 -0.34 -16.03
N PHE A 89 -0.07 0.99 -15.90
CA PHE A 89 -0.86 1.75 -14.93
C PHE A 89 -2.10 2.37 -15.59
N ARG A 90 -3.24 2.25 -14.91
CA ARG A 90 -4.48 2.96 -15.24
C ARG A 90 -4.98 3.67 -14.01
N TYR A 91 -5.18 4.97 -14.11
CA TYR A 91 -5.79 5.74 -13.04
C TYR A 91 -7.30 5.49 -13.05
N VAL A 92 -7.87 5.15 -11.90
CA VAL A 92 -9.30 4.87 -11.74
C VAL A 92 -9.93 6.04 -11.00
N SER A 93 -10.55 6.95 -11.74
CA SER A 93 -11.26 8.07 -11.12
C SER A 93 -12.71 7.67 -10.84
N LYS A 94 -13.21 8.05 -9.66
CA LYS A 94 -14.64 7.95 -9.36
C LYS A 94 -15.30 9.12 -10.07
N THR A 95 -16.06 8.84 -11.13
CA THR A 95 -16.82 9.89 -11.82
C THR A 95 -17.66 10.58 -10.76
N SER A 96 -17.53 11.90 -10.67
CA SER A 96 -18.26 12.71 -9.70
C SER A 96 -19.73 12.30 -9.80
N ILE A 97 -20.25 11.64 -8.77
CA ILE A 97 -21.68 11.46 -8.62
C ILE A 97 -22.18 12.88 -8.56
N HIS A 98 -22.75 13.36 -9.66
CA HIS A 98 -23.45 14.62 -9.68
C HIS A 98 -24.35 14.59 -8.46
N GLN A 99 -24.10 15.56 -7.60
CA GLN A 99 -24.70 15.77 -6.30
C GLN A 99 -26.22 15.81 -6.48
N HIS A 100 -26.84 14.64 -6.58
CA HIS A 100 -28.27 14.53 -6.57
C HIS A 100 -28.64 14.78 -5.12
N ASN A 101 -29.05 16.02 -4.86
CA ASN A 101 -29.85 16.37 -3.71
C ASN A 101 -30.88 15.25 -3.51
N ASN A 102 -30.76 14.49 -2.42
CA ASN A 102 -31.84 14.42 -1.45
C ASN A 102 -31.41 13.64 -0.22
N ASP A 103 -31.85 14.18 0.92
CA ASP A 103 -31.99 13.55 2.22
C ASP A 103 -32.82 12.26 2.10
N GLN A 104 -32.20 11.17 1.67
CA GLN A 104 -32.66 9.84 2.03
C GLN A 104 -31.57 9.19 2.86
N SER A 105 -31.84 9.19 4.16
CA SER A 105 -31.24 8.30 5.15
C SER A 105 -31.47 6.86 4.72
N THR A 106 -30.61 6.36 3.83
CA THR A 106 -30.44 4.94 3.62
C THR A 106 -29.65 4.42 4.82
N GLU A 107 -30.33 3.72 5.73
CA GLU A 107 -29.70 2.78 6.65
C GLU A 107 -28.90 1.79 5.80
N ILE A 108 -27.62 2.07 5.61
CA ILE A 108 -26.71 1.13 4.97
C ILE A 108 -25.90 0.47 6.07
N ALA A 109 -26.13 -0.83 6.17
CA ALA A 109 -25.41 -1.79 6.97
C ALA A 109 -23.93 -1.46 7.05
N THR A 110 -23.46 -1.25 8.28
CA THR A 110 -22.05 -1.41 8.57
C THR A 110 -21.65 -2.80 8.07
N GLY A 111 -20.69 -2.86 7.15
CA GLY A 111 -19.99 -4.10 6.76
C GLY A 111 -19.14 -4.65 7.90
N LEU A 112 -19.70 -4.68 9.10
CA LEU A 112 -19.27 -5.47 10.22
C LEU A 112 -20.07 -6.77 10.11
N PRO A 113 -19.44 -7.96 10.05
CA PRO A 113 -20.19 -9.17 10.28
C PRO A 113 -20.81 -9.05 11.68
N ALA A 114 -22.14 -8.95 11.73
CA ALA A 114 -22.87 -9.11 12.96
C ALA A 114 -22.64 -10.56 13.39
N VAL A 115 -21.80 -10.74 14.41
CA VAL A 115 -21.71 -12.01 15.11
C VAL A 115 -23.03 -12.13 15.87
N THR A 116 -23.98 -12.86 15.29
CA THR A 116 -25.09 -13.42 16.06
C THR A 116 -24.51 -14.37 17.10
N ALA A 117 -25.09 -14.36 18.30
CA ALA A 117 -24.56 -15.06 19.49
C ALA A 117 -24.54 -16.59 19.38
N ASP A 118 -24.93 -17.16 18.24
CA ASP A 118 -24.88 -18.59 17.96
C ASP A 118 -23.68 -18.87 17.04
N GLY A 119 -22.55 -19.21 17.65
CA GLY A 119 -21.25 -19.40 17.00
C GLY A 119 -21.20 -20.51 15.94
N LYS A 120 -21.78 -20.26 14.76
CA LYS A 120 -21.51 -21.00 13.53
C LYS A 120 -20.82 -20.10 12.51
N VAL A 121 -19.55 -20.42 12.26
CA VAL A 121 -18.78 -19.91 11.14
C VAL A 121 -19.07 -20.84 9.96
N ASP A 122 -19.92 -20.41 9.03
CA ASP A 122 -20.06 -21.10 7.74
C ASP A 122 -18.93 -20.66 6.81
N GLU A 123 -17.86 -21.45 6.81
CA GLU A 123 -16.81 -21.41 5.80
C GLU A 123 -17.25 -22.31 4.64
N GLN A 124 -17.89 -21.73 3.62
CA GLN A 124 -18.26 -22.47 2.42
C GLN A 124 -17.72 -21.78 1.16
N THR A 125 -16.46 -22.09 0.86
CA THR A 125 -15.90 -22.00 -0.48
C THR A 125 -16.54 -23.09 -1.32
N SER A 126 -17.37 -22.76 -2.31
CA SER A 126 -17.75 -23.73 -3.34
C SER A 126 -17.81 -23.09 -4.73
N LEU A 127 -16.93 -23.61 -5.59
CA LEU A 127 -17.08 -23.68 -7.04
C LEU A 127 -18.30 -24.56 -7.35
N ALA A 128 -19.29 -24.03 -8.08
CA ALA A 128 -20.32 -24.84 -8.71
C ALA A 128 -20.68 -24.26 -10.08
N GLN A 129 -20.49 -25.09 -11.11
CA GLN A 129 -21.09 -24.96 -12.43
C GLN A 129 -22.49 -25.62 -12.45
N PRO A 130 -23.30 -25.39 -13.51
CA PRO A 130 -24.75 -25.23 -13.40
C PRO A 130 -25.53 -26.51 -13.68
N ASN A 131 -26.75 -26.61 -13.13
CA ASN A 131 -27.94 -27.07 -13.84
C ASN A 131 -29.19 -26.93 -12.96
N GLY A 132 -30.30 -26.52 -13.60
CA GLY A 132 -31.64 -26.81 -13.10
C GLY A 132 -32.49 -25.58 -12.75
N HIS A 133 -33.37 -25.22 -13.68
CA HIS A 133 -34.62 -24.47 -13.51
C HIS A 133 -35.13 -24.28 -12.07
N HIS A 134 -35.34 -23.03 -11.67
CA HIS A 134 -36.58 -22.59 -11.02
C HIS A 134 -36.89 -21.12 -11.34
N THR A 135 -38.18 -20.93 -11.61
CA THR A 135 -38.97 -19.73 -11.83
C THR A 135 -38.87 -18.67 -10.75
N GLY A 136 -38.81 -17.39 -11.18
CA GLY A 136 -39.42 -16.25 -10.50
C GLY A 136 -38.93 -15.99 -9.07
N SER A 137 -37.78 -15.33 -8.94
CA SER A 137 -37.42 -14.64 -7.72
C SER A 137 -36.81 -13.30 -8.11
N ASP A 138 -37.39 -12.21 -7.62
CA ASP A 138 -36.81 -10.87 -7.66
C ASP A 138 -35.41 -10.94 -7.06
N VAL A 139 -34.41 -11.06 -7.93
CA VAL A 139 -33.01 -10.93 -7.57
C VAL A 139 -32.81 -9.44 -7.29
N PRO A 140 -32.43 -9.03 -6.07
CA PRO A 140 -32.02 -7.65 -5.84
C PRO A 140 -30.89 -7.36 -6.80
N GLU A 141 -31.10 -6.39 -7.69
CA GLU A 141 -30.10 -5.92 -8.63
C GLU A 141 -28.81 -5.68 -7.83
N PRO A 142 -27.68 -6.29 -8.23
CA PRO A 142 -26.41 -6.03 -7.55
C PRO A 142 -26.14 -4.53 -7.61
N PRO A 143 -25.69 -3.91 -6.51
CA PRO A 143 -25.53 -2.47 -6.42
C PRO A 143 -24.74 -1.97 -7.62
N THR A 144 -25.37 -1.12 -8.43
CA THR A 144 -24.81 -0.50 -9.63
C THR A 144 -23.42 0.01 -9.28
N SER A 145 -22.40 -0.65 -9.83
CA SER A 145 -21.02 -0.28 -9.56
C SER A 145 -20.84 1.17 -9.99
N PRO A 146 -20.28 2.05 -9.14
CA PRO A 146 -20.14 3.46 -9.47
C PRO A 146 -19.40 3.59 -10.80
N ASP A 147 -19.92 4.43 -11.70
CA ASP A 147 -19.29 4.71 -12.98
C ASP A 147 -17.84 5.13 -12.74
N THR A 148 -16.92 4.22 -13.04
CA THR A 148 -15.48 4.43 -12.89
C THR A 148 -14.89 4.67 -14.27
N THR A 149 -14.11 5.73 -14.39
CA THR A 149 -13.38 6.03 -15.62
C THR A 149 -11.93 5.65 -15.43
N GLU A 150 -11.41 4.89 -16.39
CA GLU A 150 -10.00 4.50 -16.41
C GLU A 150 -9.22 5.41 -17.37
N GLN A 151 -8.18 6.04 -16.84
CA GLN A 151 -7.29 6.91 -17.60
C GLN A 151 -5.92 6.26 -17.77
N SER A 152 -5.51 6.06 -19.02
CA SER A 152 -4.17 5.61 -19.38
C SER A 152 -3.12 6.72 -19.24
N TYR A 153 -1.84 6.37 -19.35
CA TYR A 153 -0.76 7.37 -19.34
C TYR A 153 -1.00 8.46 -20.41
N PRO A 154 -1.05 9.75 -20.05
CA PRO A 154 -1.46 10.79 -21.00
C PRO A 154 -0.44 11.09 -22.09
N GLY A 155 -0.95 11.49 -23.26
CA GLY A 155 -0.14 11.85 -24.42
C GLY A 155 0.59 13.19 -24.30
N THR A 156 0.05 14.14 -23.54
CA THR A 156 0.59 15.52 -23.45
C THR A 156 1.27 15.81 -22.11
N LEU A 157 2.29 16.68 -22.09
CA LEU A 157 3.01 17.04 -20.85
C LEU A 157 2.07 17.65 -19.80
N ARG A 158 1.12 18.48 -20.23
CA ARG A 158 0.15 19.16 -19.35
C ARG A 158 -0.73 18.16 -18.59
N GLU A 159 -1.15 17.07 -19.24
CA GLU A 159 -1.97 16.04 -18.61
C GLU A 159 -1.12 15.03 -17.81
N ARG A 160 0.13 14.79 -18.23
CA ARG A 160 1.05 13.93 -17.48
C ARG A 160 1.42 14.50 -16.13
N LEU A 161 1.55 15.83 -16.00
CA LEU A 161 1.94 16.46 -14.75
C LEU A 161 1.01 16.10 -13.57
N PRO A 162 -0.33 16.30 -13.66
CA PRO A 162 -1.23 15.87 -12.61
C PRO A 162 -1.31 14.35 -12.49
N TRP A 163 -1.21 13.59 -13.58
CA TRP A 163 -1.21 12.12 -13.54
C TRP A 163 -0.02 11.56 -12.74
N VAL A 164 1.20 12.05 -13.03
CA VAL A 164 2.45 11.67 -12.34
C VAL A 164 2.43 12.20 -10.91
N GLY A 165 1.94 13.43 -10.69
CA GLY A 165 1.76 13.99 -9.36
C GLY A 165 0.88 13.09 -8.48
N THR A 166 -0.31 12.73 -8.97
CA THR A 166 -1.23 11.81 -8.29
C THR A 166 -0.60 10.44 -8.06
N LEU A 167 0.18 9.92 -9.01
CA LEU A 167 0.87 8.63 -8.86
C LEU A 167 1.90 8.66 -7.72
N LEU A 168 2.70 9.73 -7.64
CA LEU A 168 3.77 9.87 -6.65
C LEU A 168 3.22 10.09 -5.24
N VAL A 169 2.10 10.81 -5.10
CA VAL A 169 1.46 11.02 -3.79
C VAL A 169 0.48 9.91 -3.42
N SER A 170 0.07 9.06 -4.37
CA SER A 170 -0.81 7.92 -4.08
C SER A 170 -0.10 6.94 -3.16
N MET A 171 -0.55 6.90 -1.92
CA MET A 171 -0.13 5.87 -0.98
C MET A 171 -0.69 4.53 -1.43
N ARG A 172 0.21 3.54 -1.58
CA ARG A 172 -0.13 2.15 -1.95
C ARG A 172 -0.82 2.01 -3.30
N LEU A 173 -0.70 3.00 -4.18
CA LEU A 173 -1.32 2.97 -5.50
C LEU A 173 -2.84 2.83 -5.42
N ASN A 174 -3.45 3.42 -4.39
CA ASN A 174 -4.91 3.58 -4.31
C ASN A 174 -5.41 4.34 -5.54
N ASN A 175 -6.51 3.89 -6.12
CA ASN A 175 -7.08 4.39 -7.37
C ASN A 175 -6.20 4.11 -8.61
N TRP A 176 -5.31 3.12 -8.55
CA TRP A 176 -4.51 2.70 -9.69
C TRP A 176 -4.70 1.22 -9.99
N LYS A 177 -4.97 0.85 -11.23
CA LYS A 177 -4.76 -0.53 -11.69
C LYS A 177 -3.32 -0.67 -12.17
N ILE A 178 -2.66 -1.76 -11.80
CA ILE A 178 -1.21 -1.97 -12.01
C ILE A 178 -0.90 -3.31 -12.68
N ARG A 179 -1.90 -3.86 -13.40
CA ARG A 179 -1.86 -5.18 -14.03
C ARG A 179 -1.57 -6.27 -13.01
N SER A 180 -2.27 -6.23 -11.88
CA SER A 180 -2.22 -7.25 -10.85
C SER A 180 -3.63 -7.62 -10.46
N VAL A 181 -4.06 -8.83 -10.81
CA VAL A 181 -5.47 -9.26 -10.66
C VAL A 181 -5.96 -9.11 -9.21
N SER A 182 -5.14 -9.47 -8.22
CA SER A 182 -5.51 -9.34 -6.81
C SER A 182 -5.69 -7.89 -6.35
N HIS A 183 -4.83 -6.99 -6.83
CA HIS A 183 -4.87 -5.58 -6.50
C HIS A 183 -5.99 -4.85 -7.24
N ASP A 184 -6.09 -5.09 -8.55
CA ASP A 184 -6.95 -4.33 -9.47
C ASP A 184 -8.44 -4.62 -9.22
N ARG A 185 -8.77 -5.80 -8.67
CA ARG A 185 -10.12 -6.17 -8.23
C ARG A 185 -10.63 -5.33 -7.05
N THR A 186 -9.74 -4.76 -6.24
CA THR A 186 -10.12 -3.95 -5.09
C THR A 186 -10.08 -2.45 -5.38
N GLN A 187 -9.90 -2.06 -6.65
CA GLN A 187 -9.84 -0.66 -7.07
C GLN A 187 -11.16 -0.20 -7.71
N PRO A 188 -11.65 1.02 -7.40
CA PRO A 188 -11.12 1.91 -6.37
C PRO A 188 -11.51 1.43 -4.96
N PRO A 189 -10.70 1.72 -3.93
CA PRO A 189 -11.00 1.29 -2.58
C PRO A 189 -12.24 1.96 -2.01
N ILE A 190 -12.86 1.28 -1.05
CA ILE A 190 -13.94 1.82 -0.24
C ILE A 190 -13.37 2.94 0.65
N PRO A 191 -13.98 4.14 0.65
CA PRO A 191 -13.57 5.23 1.54
C PRO A 191 -13.57 4.82 3.01
N ALA A 192 -12.60 5.30 3.78
CA ALA A 192 -12.57 5.10 5.22
C ALA A 192 -13.74 5.78 5.94
N PHE A 193 -14.25 6.87 5.37
CA PHE A 193 -15.35 7.64 5.92
C PHE A 193 -16.44 7.81 4.87
N SER A 194 -17.68 7.51 5.25
CA SER A 194 -18.84 7.68 4.37
C SER A 194 -19.21 9.15 4.16
N THR A 195 -18.87 10.02 5.12
CA THR A 195 -19.23 11.44 5.07
C THR A 195 -18.11 12.35 5.53
N ARG A 196 -18.12 13.59 5.03
CA ARG A 196 -17.21 14.66 5.47
C ARG A 196 -17.34 14.94 6.98
N LYS A 197 -18.57 14.89 7.52
CA LYS A 197 -18.86 15.08 8.95
C LYS A 197 -18.22 13.99 9.80
N ALA A 198 -18.30 12.72 9.37
CA ALA A 198 -17.65 11.61 10.07
C ALA A 198 -16.12 11.77 10.10
N PHE A 199 -15.50 12.17 8.98
CA PHE A 199 -14.08 12.49 8.95
C PHE A 199 -13.73 13.65 9.90
N ALA A 200 -14.51 14.73 9.89
CA ALA A 200 -14.25 15.89 10.73
C ALA A 200 -14.34 15.55 12.23
N ALA A 201 -15.37 14.80 12.64
CA ALA A 201 -15.51 14.31 14.00
C ALA A 201 -14.32 13.42 14.40
N TYR A 202 -13.92 12.51 13.52
CA TYR A 202 -12.76 11.64 13.76
C TYR A 202 -11.45 12.42 13.89
N ALA A 203 -11.24 13.44 13.05
CA ALA A 203 -10.05 14.29 13.10
C ALA A 203 -9.98 15.07 14.44
N LEU A 204 -11.10 15.62 14.90
CA LEU A 204 -11.20 16.30 16.20
C LEU A 204 -10.94 15.34 17.37
N LEU A 205 -11.53 14.14 17.33
CA LEU A 205 -11.28 13.11 18.34
C LEU A 205 -9.81 12.68 18.35
N CYS A 206 -9.19 12.51 17.19
CA CYS A 206 -7.76 12.22 17.09
C CYS A 206 -6.90 13.34 17.64
N PHE A 207 -7.28 14.60 17.44
CA PHE A 207 -6.58 15.76 17.98
C PHE A 207 -6.64 15.76 19.52
N VAL A 208 -7.84 15.62 20.10
CA VAL A 208 -8.05 15.56 21.56
C VAL A 208 -7.30 14.38 22.17
N ARG A 209 -7.45 13.17 21.59
CA ARG A 209 -6.70 11.98 22.02
C ARG A 209 -5.19 12.21 21.96
N GLY A 210 -4.70 12.81 20.88
CA GLY A 210 -3.29 13.12 20.71
C GLY A 210 -2.80 14.07 21.79
N TYR A 211 -3.56 15.11 22.11
CA TYR A 211 -3.22 16.08 23.14
C TYR A 211 -3.15 15.42 24.53
N LEU A 212 -4.16 14.64 24.88
CA LEU A 212 -4.17 13.88 26.14
C LEU A 212 -3.01 12.89 26.22
N THR A 213 -2.68 12.21 25.11
CA THR A 213 -1.54 11.29 25.07
C THR A 213 -0.23 12.03 25.32
N LEU A 214 -0.03 13.20 24.69
CA LEU A 214 1.16 14.01 24.89
C LEU A 214 1.28 14.52 26.34
N ASP A 215 0.17 14.95 26.94
CA ASP A 215 0.16 15.43 28.31
C ASP A 215 0.47 14.32 29.32
N LEU A 216 -0.19 13.17 29.20
CA LEU A 216 0.05 12.00 30.06
C LEU A 216 1.48 11.45 29.93
N THR A 217 1.98 11.33 28.70
CA THR A 217 3.35 10.86 28.46
C THR A 217 4.39 11.87 28.93
N ARG A 218 4.12 13.18 28.80
CA ARG A 218 4.98 14.24 29.35
C ARG A 218 5.04 14.17 30.87
N ALA A 219 3.89 14.02 31.53
CA ALA A 219 3.84 13.85 32.98
C ALA A 219 4.67 12.63 33.41
N TYR A 220 4.55 11.48 32.72
CA TYR A 220 5.39 10.33 33.00
C TYR A 220 6.88 10.62 32.81
N ILE A 221 7.27 11.27 31.71
CA ILE A 221 8.65 11.60 31.37
C ILE A 221 9.32 12.46 32.45
N GLU A 222 8.57 13.35 33.09
CA GLU A 222 9.07 14.19 34.18
C GLU A 222 9.49 13.37 35.42
N TYR A 223 8.85 12.22 35.64
CA TYR A 223 9.12 11.35 36.79
C TYR A 223 10.12 10.22 36.51
N ASP A 224 10.39 9.85 35.26
CA ASP A 224 11.32 8.78 34.92
C ASP A 224 12.72 9.33 34.60
N PRO A 225 13.73 9.10 35.47
CA PRO A 225 15.08 9.66 35.29
C PRO A 225 15.74 9.30 33.96
N TYR A 226 15.31 8.20 33.31
CA TYR A 226 15.81 7.83 31.99
C TYR A 226 15.64 8.93 30.94
N PHE A 227 14.56 9.72 31.00
CA PHE A 227 14.31 10.75 30.00
C PHE A 227 14.97 12.09 30.32
N THR A 228 15.44 12.29 31.55
CA THR A 228 16.04 13.54 32.02
C THR A 228 17.56 13.43 32.20
N ASP A 229 18.09 12.23 32.43
CA ASP A 229 19.52 11.95 32.60
C ASP A 229 20.04 10.96 31.55
N PRO A 230 20.86 11.40 30.57
CA PRO A 230 21.44 10.54 29.55
C PRO A 230 22.35 9.43 30.07
N ALA A 231 22.85 9.53 31.31
CA ALA A 231 23.68 8.49 31.92
C ALA A 231 22.87 7.26 32.37
N VAL A 232 21.54 7.40 32.47
CA VAL A 232 20.65 6.33 32.91
C VAL A 232 20.37 5.37 31.75
N SER A 233 20.68 4.08 31.95
CA SER A 233 20.38 3.03 30.96
C SER A 233 18.87 2.88 30.74
N ILE A 234 18.46 2.56 29.50
CA ILE A 234 17.07 2.19 29.14
C ILE A 234 16.56 0.98 29.93
N THR A 235 17.46 0.16 30.47
CA THR A 235 17.14 -1.02 31.28
C THR A 235 16.98 -0.72 32.77
N SER A 236 17.20 0.52 33.20
CA SER A 236 17.07 0.90 34.61
C SER A 236 15.64 0.66 35.12
N PRO A 237 15.45 0.39 36.43
CA PRO A 237 14.13 0.17 37.00
C PRO A 237 13.17 1.33 36.73
N LEU A 238 11.88 1.00 36.55
CA LEU A 238 10.83 1.99 36.37
C LEU A 238 10.59 2.78 37.68
N PRO A 239 10.21 4.07 37.60
CA PRO A 239 10.03 4.92 38.78
C PRO A 239 8.82 4.49 39.65
N PHE A 240 7.87 3.74 39.11
CA PHE A 240 6.67 3.31 39.82
C PHE A 240 6.70 1.81 40.15
N HIS A 241 6.66 1.47 41.44
CA HIS A 241 6.65 0.07 41.89
C HIS A 241 5.51 -0.77 41.33
N ALA A 242 4.35 -0.16 41.06
CA ALA A 242 3.20 -0.84 40.45
C ALA A 242 3.51 -1.41 39.06
N LEU A 243 4.49 -0.85 38.34
CA LEU A 243 4.85 -1.24 36.98
C LEU A 243 6.03 -2.21 36.91
N ARG A 244 6.50 -2.74 38.06
CA ARG A 244 7.69 -3.62 38.15
C ARG A 244 7.66 -4.87 37.26
N PHE A 245 6.49 -5.30 36.81
CA PHE A 245 6.30 -6.47 35.95
C PHE A 245 6.41 -6.15 34.46
N VAL A 246 6.43 -4.87 34.09
CA VAL A 246 6.59 -4.42 32.71
C VAL A 246 8.09 -4.20 32.44
N PRO A 247 8.66 -4.80 31.38
CA PRO A 247 10.04 -4.52 31.00
C PRO A 247 10.26 -3.00 30.78
N PRO A 248 11.24 -2.36 31.42
CA PRO A 248 11.44 -0.91 31.33
C PRO A 248 11.59 -0.42 29.89
N GLN A 249 12.31 -1.18 29.05
CA GLN A 249 12.54 -0.86 27.65
C GLN A 249 11.23 -0.83 26.87
N LEU A 250 10.32 -1.77 27.15
CA LEU A 250 9.02 -1.82 26.50
C LEU A 250 8.19 -0.59 26.85
N LEU A 251 8.09 -0.24 28.13
CA LEU A 251 7.28 0.92 28.54
C LEU A 251 7.84 2.22 27.96
N ARG A 252 9.16 2.43 28.08
CA ARG A 252 9.83 3.65 27.56
C ARG A 252 9.71 3.78 26.05
N THR A 253 9.87 2.68 25.30
CA THR A 253 9.66 2.70 23.84
C THR A 253 8.19 2.93 23.48
N MET A 254 7.25 2.37 24.23
CA MET A 254 5.82 2.63 24.04
C MET A 254 5.44 4.09 24.33
N ILE A 255 6.05 4.73 25.32
CA ILE A 255 5.83 6.15 25.64
C ILE A 255 6.29 7.04 24.47
N VAL A 256 7.53 6.84 24.01
CA VAL A 256 8.08 7.61 22.86
C VAL A 256 7.26 7.32 21.60
N GLY A 257 6.91 6.06 21.36
CA GLY A 257 6.06 5.66 20.24
C GLY A 257 4.66 6.30 20.30
N ALA A 258 4.06 6.39 21.49
CA ALA A 258 2.77 7.02 21.69
C ALA A 258 2.84 8.54 21.43
N GLN A 259 3.91 9.21 21.85
CA GLN A 259 4.15 10.63 21.53
C GLN A 259 4.30 10.85 20.02
N ALA A 260 5.15 10.04 19.36
CA ALA A 260 5.35 10.11 17.93
C ALA A 260 4.03 9.88 17.16
N TRP A 261 3.26 8.87 17.56
CA TRP A 261 1.96 8.57 16.95
C TRP A 261 0.93 9.69 17.17
N ALA A 262 0.88 10.26 18.37
CA ALA A 262 0.01 11.40 18.67
C ALA A 262 0.34 12.62 17.80
N LEU A 263 1.62 12.97 17.69
CA LEU A 263 2.10 14.07 16.86
C LEU A 263 1.81 13.84 15.38
N LEU A 264 2.11 12.65 14.85
CA LEU A 264 1.82 12.30 13.46
C LEU A 264 0.31 12.38 13.18
N GLY A 265 -0.52 11.89 14.11
CA GLY A 265 -1.97 11.98 13.99
C GLY A 265 -2.46 13.44 13.93
N GLN A 266 -1.93 14.31 14.79
CA GLN A 266 -2.28 15.73 14.79
C GLN A 266 -1.81 16.44 13.53
N LEU A 267 -0.56 16.20 13.10
CA LEU A 267 0.03 16.78 11.90
C LEU A 267 -0.69 16.32 10.62
N PHE A 268 -1.28 15.12 10.62
CA PHE A 268 -1.99 14.61 9.47
C PHE A 268 -3.47 15.01 9.45
N TYR A 269 -4.25 14.66 10.47
CA TYR A 269 -5.71 14.77 10.41
C TYR A 269 -6.22 16.21 10.51
N LEU A 270 -5.61 17.04 11.35
CA LEU A 270 -6.09 18.41 11.55
C LEU A 270 -5.87 19.27 10.28
N PRO A 271 -4.68 19.30 9.65
CA PRO A 271 -4.51 19.97 8.37
C PRO A 271 -5.38 19.40 7.25
N CYS A 272 -5.69 18.10 7.28
CA CYS A 272 -6.60 17.47 6.32
C CYS A 272 -8.06 17.98 6.38
N LEU A 273 -8.46 18.70 7.43
CA LEU A 273 -9.77 19.37 7.44
C LEU A 273 -9.87 20.45 6.36
N LEU A 274 -8.76 21.12 6.03
CA LEU A 274 -8.72 22.17 5.00
C LEU A 274 -9.09 21.62 3.61
N PRO A 275 -8.42 20.59 3.06
CA PRO A 275 -8.82 20.02 1.77
C PRO A 275 -10.22 19.38 1.80
N VAL A 276 -10.69 18.86 2.94
CA VAL A 276 -12.09 18.43 3.08
C VAL A 276 -13.06 19.62 2.96
N GLY A 277 -12.75 20.75 3.58
CA GLY A 277 -13.52 21.98 3.49
C GLY A 277 -13.53 22.57 2.08
N LEU A 278 -12.35 22.66 1.44
CA LEU A 278 -12.23 23.13 0.05
C LEU A 278 -12.98 22.23 -0.93
N HIS A 279 -12.91 20.91 -0.75
CA HIS A 279 -13.73 19.96 -1.49
C HIS A 279 -15.22 20.17 -1.22
N ALA A 280 -15.60 20.52 0.01
CA ALA A 280 -17.00 20.79 0.33
C ALA A 280 -17.55 22.02 -0.38
N LEU A 281 -16.69 23.00 -0.64
CA LEU A 281 -17.00 24.21 -1.40
C LEU A 281 -16.87 24.02 -2.93
N GLY A 282 -16.46 22.83 -3.40
CA GLY A 282 -16.28 22.54 -4.82
C GLY A 282 -14.96 23.01 -5.42
N PHE A 283 -13.99 23.47 -4.60
CA PHE A 283 -12.68 23.92 -5.07
C PHE A 283 -11.67 22.79 -5.31
N LEU A 284 -11.91 21.61 -4.72
CA LEU A 284 -11.06 20.43 -4.91
C LEU A 284 -11.87 19.27 -5.48
N PRO A 285 -11.27 18.46 -6.37
CA PRO A 285 -11.87 17.23 -6.86
C PRO A 285 -11.91 16.14 -5.77
N ASN A 286 -12.74 15.12 -5.98
CA ASN A 286 -12.94 13.98 -5.07
C ASN A 286 -11.62 13.33 -4.63
N ASP A 287 -10.69 13.18 -5.55
CA ASP A 287 -9.43 12.45 -5.32
C ASP A 287 -8.51 13.15 -4.31
N TRP A 288 -8.68 14.46 -4.15
CA TRP A 288 -7.89 15.29 -3.24
C TRP A 288 -8.55 15.46 -1.88
N SER A 289 -9.69 14.82 -1.62
CA SER A 289 -10.39 14.95 -0.35
C SER A 289 -10.13 13.76 0.58
N PRO A 290 -9.45 13.98 1.73
CA PRO A 290 -9.04 12.91 2.65
C PRO A 290 -10.15 11.97 3.15
N HIS A 291 -11.39 12.47 3.27
CA HIS A 291 -12.52 11.63 3.67
C HIS A 291 -12.87 10.53 2.66
N LEU A 292 -12.51 10.69 1.38
CA LEU A 292 -12.76 9.71 0.32
C LEU A 292 -11.61 8.70 0.14
N TRP A 293 -10.50 8.90 0.85
CA TRP A 293 -9.36 8.00 0.80
C TRP A 293 -9.66 6.69 1.52
N ALA A 294 -9.01 5.62 1.07
CA ALA A 294 -9.03 4.34 1.76
C ALA A 294 -8.45 4.46 3.17
N ALA A 295 -8.83 3.53 4.05
CA ALA A 295 -8.19 3.42 5.35
C ALA A 295 -6.70 3.11 5.16
N TYR A 296 -5.82 3.85 5.85
CA TYR A 296 -4.39 3.55 5.84
C TYR A 296 -4.06 2.26 6.61
N TYR A 297 -4.91 1.89 7.55
CA TYR A 297 -4.71 0.71 8.39
C TYR A 297 -6.02 -0.05 8.51
N GLY A 298 -5.92 -1.36 8.64
CA GLY A 298 -7.03 -2.21 9.01
C GLY A 298 -7.50 -1.89 10.43
N PRO A 299 -8.68 -2.41 10.83
CA PRO A 299 -9.18 -2.19 12.16
C PRO A 299 -8.22 -2.83 13.20
N PRO A 300 -7.99 -2.21 14.37
CA PRO A 300 -7.09 -2.76 15.40
C PRO A 300 -7.41 -4.20 15.80
N ARG A 301 -8.68 -4.61 15.73
CA ARG A 301 -9.10 -6.01 15.98
C ARG A 301 -8.39 -7.03 15.09
N ALA A 302 -7.98 -6.62 13.88
CA ALA A 302 -7.25 -7.49 12.95
C ALA A 302 -5.86 -7.87 13.48
N ILE A 303 -5.31 -7.13 14.45
CA ILE A 303 -4.08 -7.50 15.16
C ILE A 303 -4.29 -8.80 15.94
N PHE A 304 -5.43 -8.95 16.61
CA PHE A 304 -5.69 -10.14 17.41
C PHE A 304 -5.97 -11.38 16.56
N LEU A 305 -6.56 -11.21 15.37
CA LEU A 305 -6.91 -12.32 14.49
C LEU A 305 -5.78 -12.73 13.53
N HIS A 306 -5.03 -11.77 13.00
CA HIS A 306 -4.05 -12.01 11.94
C HIS A 306 -2.69 -11.36 12.23
N GLY A 307 -2.46 -10.97 13.49
CA GLY A 307 -1.26 -10.26 13.90
C GLY A 307 -1.13 -8.88 13.24
N VAL A 308 0.07 -8.33 13.34
CA VAL A 308 0.45 -7.06 12.72
C VAL A 308 0.17 -7.09 11.20
N ARG A 309 0.28 -8.27 10.55
CA ARG A 309 -0.10 -8.46 9.15
C ARG A 309 -1.56 -8.09 8.89
N GLY A 310 -2.53 -8.44 9.75
CA GLY A 310 -3.93 -8.06 9.55
C GLY A 310 -4.15 -6.55 9.54
N PHE A 311 -3.59 -5.86 10.54
CA PHE A 311 -3.66 -4.41 10.65
C PHE A 311 -3.04 -3.70 9.46
N TRP A 312 -1.95 -4.23 8.93
CA TRP A 312 -1.30 -3.65 7.78
C TRP A 312 -1.95 -4.08 6.47
N ALA A 313 -2.26 -5.35 6.27
CA ALA A 313 -2.60 -5.96 4.98
C ALA A 313 -4.08 -5.86 4.62
N MET A 314 -4.98 -5.84 5.61
CA MET A 314 -6.42 -5.83 5.36
C MET A 314 -6.87 -4.51 4.70
N ALA A 315 -6.16 -3.42 4.99
CA ALA A 315 -6.30 -2.14 4.31
C ALA A 315 -5.41 -1.98 3.06
N ARG A 316 -4.58 -2.98 2.71
CA ARG A 316 -3.59 -2.91 1.62
C ARG A 316 -3.98 -3.62 0.33
N GLY A 317 -5.07 -4.40 0.29
CA GLY A 317 -5.42 -5.20 -0.90
C GLY A 317 -4.21 -5.93 -1.48
N GLU A 318 -3.75 -7.03 -0.85
CA GLU A 318 -2.74 -7.99 -1.33
C GLU A 318 -1.39 -7.49 -1.92
N LEU A 319 -1.07 -6.19 -1.92
CA LEU A 319 0.17 -5.69 -2.55
C LEU A 319 1.46 -6.24 -1.89
N TRP A 320 1.39 -6.58 -0.60
CA TRP A 320 2.52 -7.24 0.09
C TRP A 320 2.68 -8.72 -0.30
N ALA A 321 1.60 -9.42 -0.66
CA ALA A 321 1.68 -10.81 -1.10
C ALA A 321 2.52 -10.95 -2.38
N LEU A 322 2.50 -9.95 -3.27
CA LEU A 322 3.34 -9.95 -4.47
C LEU A 322 4.85 -9.87 -4.16
N HIS A 323 5.24 -9.25 -3.05
CA HIS A 323 6.64 -9.14 -2.64
C HIS A 323 7.13 -10.32 -1.79
N THR A 324 6.24 -10.96 -1.03
CA THR A 324 6.63 -12.07 -0.13
C THR A 324 6.39 -13.45 -0.74
N VAL A 325 5.30 -13.67 -1.47
CA VAL A 325 4.92 -15.00 -1.97
C VAL A 325 5.70 -15.39 -3.22
N ARG A 326 6.08 -14.42 -4.07
CA ARG A 326 6.91 -14.73 -5.24
C ARG A 326 8.36 -15.11 -4.89
N SER A 327 8.82 -14.75 -3.69
CA SER A 327 10.14 -15.15 -3.19
C SER A 327 10.14 -16.60 -2.67
N THR A 328 8.99 -17.15 -2.26
CA THR A 328 8.85 -18.55 -1.84
C THR A 328 8.57 -19.50 -3.00
N GLU A 329 7.95 -19.05 -4.10
CA GLU A 329 7.75 -19.91 -5.27
C GLU A 329 9.02 -20.10 -6.13
N VAL A 330 9.99 -19.18 -6.03
CA VAL A 330 11.28 -19.29 -6.76
C VAL A 330 12.33 -20.08 -5.97
N MET A 331 12.09 -20.36 -4.68
CA MET A 331 12.95 -21.21 -3.85
C MET A 331 12.18 -22.40 -3.26
N GLY A 332 12.15 -23.51 -4.00
CA GLY A 332 11.89 -24.82 -3.41
C GLY A 332 10.67 -25.56 -3.93
N SER A 333 10.74 -26.05 -5.16
CA SER A 333 10.13 -27.35 -5.46
C SER A 333 11.28 -28.35 -5.61
N PRO A 334 11.51 -29.26 -4.63
CA PRO A 334 12.49 -30.31 -4.79
C PRO A 334 12.04 -31.23 -5.93
N ALA A 335 12.92 -31.41 -6.90
CA ALA A 335 12.75 -32.29 -8.05
C ALA A 335 12.24 -33.67 -7.61
N THR A 336 11.00 -33.98 -7.95
CA THR A 336 10.48 -35.34 -7.90
C THR A 336 11.21 -36.12 -8.98
N THR A 337 12.06 -37.05 -8.54
CA THR A 337 12.82 -37.95 -9.38
C THR A 337 11.85 -38.89 -10.11
N PRO A 338 11.96 -39.08 -11.44
CA PRO A 338 11.11 -40.02 -12.14
C PRO A 338 11.51 -41.46 -11.80
N VAL A 339 10.57 -42.19 -11.20
CA VAL A 339 10.68 -43.63 -10.93
C VAL A 339 10.68 -44.39 -12.25
N THR A 340 11.77 -45.12 -12.50
CA THR A 340 11.92 -46.04 -13.62
C THR A 340 11.01 -47.27 -13.42
N PRO A 341 10.12 -47.62 -14.38
CA PRO A 341 9.41 -48.89 -14.31
C PRO A 341 10.30 -50.02 -14.87
N THR A 342 10.56 -51.02 -14.03
CA THR A 342 11.16 -52.29 -14.43
C THR A 342 10.11 -53.11 -15.18
N THR A 343 10.25 -53.23 -16.51
CA THR A 343 9.42 -54.11 -17.33
C THR A 343 10.02 -55.51 -17.37
N SER A 344 9.43 -56.43 -16.62
CA SER A 344 9.62 -57.87 -16.77
C SER A 344 8.84 -58.38 -17.98
N GLN A 345 9.50 -59.30 -18.69
CA GLN A 345 9.08 -59.98 -19.91
C GLN A 345 7.76 -60.74 -19.74
N GLN A 346 6.92 -60.70 -20.79
CA GLN A 346 6.17 -61.88 -21.19
C GLN A 346 6.10 -61.97 -22.72
N GLN A 347 6.63 -63.09 -23.21
CA GLN A 347 6.64 -63.58 -24.58
C GLN A 347 5.22 -63.94 -25.06
N GLN A 348 4.89 -63.54 -26.29
CA GLN A 348 4.07 -64.29 -27.25
C GLN A 348 4.34 -63.64 -28.63
N GLN A 349 5.28 -64.17 -29.43
CA GLN A 349 5.10 -65.19 -30.46
C GLN A 349 3.96 -64.88 -31.46
N GLY A 350 4.31 -64.62 -32.74
CA GLY A 350 3.38 -64.82 -33.85
C GLY A 350 3.50 -63.89 -35.05
N GLN A 351 4.39 -64.24 -35.99
CA GLN A 351 4.19 -64.28 -37.46
C GLN A 351 3.80 -63.02 -38.30
N GLY A 352 4.46 -62.91 -39.47
CA GLY A 352 3.94 -62.25 -40.67
C GLY A 352 4.78 -61.06 -41.16
N ALA A 353 5.84 -61.29 -41.94
CA ALA A 353 5.87 -61.14 -43.41
C ALA A 353 5.48 -59.72 -43.90
N ARG A 354 6.46 -58.88 -44.26
CA ARG A 354 6.95 -58.61 -45.64
C ARG A 354 6.03 -57.72 -46.48
N ASN A 355 6.54 -56.52 -46.84
CA ASN A 355 6.34 -55.69 -48.06
C ASN A 355 6.53 -54.21 -47.65
N SER A 356 7.63 -53.49 -47.94
CA SER A 356 8.24 -53.06 -49.20
C SER A 356 7.37 -52.17 -50.11
N THR A 357 7.98 -51.05 -50.55
CA THR A 357 7.63 -50.12 -51.65
C THR A 357 6.39 -49.23 -51.46
N GLY A 358 6.34 -47.94 -51.82
CA GLY A 358 7.23 -46.99 -52.52
C GLY A 358 6.62 -45.58 -52.33
N LYS A 359 7.39 -44.50 -52.16
CA LYS A 359 7.85 -43.52 -53.19
C LYS A 359 6.78 -43.05 -54.20
N ALA A 360 6.40 -41.76 -54.10
CA ALA A 360 6.02 -40.78 -55.14
C ALA A 360 5.27 -39.63 -54.42
N GLU A 361 5.78 -38.42 -54.22
CA GLU A 361 6.16 -37.38 -55.19
C GLU A 361 5.07 -37.12 -56.24
N ARG A 362 4.31 -36.04 -56.06
CA ARG A 362 3.65 -35.33 -57.17
C ARG A 362 3.47 -33.85 -56.85
N ILE A 363 4.17 -33.05 -57.65
CA ILE A 363 4.00 -31.62 -57.91
C ILE A 363 2.93 -31.46 -59.00
N ASP A 364 2.12 -30.42 -58.89
CA ASP A 364 1.47 -29.62 -59.96
C ASP A 364 0.32 -28.84 -59.26
N LYS A 365 0.05 -27.56 -59.45
CA LYS A 365 0.56 -26.49 -60.32
C LYS A 365 0.15 -25.16 -59.68
#